data_AF-A0A514WSU5-F1
#
_entry.id   AF-A0A514WSU5-F1
#
_cell.length_a   1.000
_cell.length_b   1.000
_cell.length_c   1.000
_cell.angle_alpha   90.00
_cell.angle_beta   90.00
_cell.angle_gamma   90.00
#
_symmetry.space_group_name_H-M   'P 1'
#
loop_
_entity.id
_entity.type
_entity.pdbx_description
1 polymer ?
#
loop_
_entity_poly.entity_id
_entity_poly.type
_entity_poly.pdbx_seq_one_letter_code
_entity_poly.pdbx_strand_id
1 'polypeptide(L)'
;MNPKLLVKTVILVIALAAVIYGIKNLNSPEFATNSQDPNSAISALLGADVRPLNWCPAQVQKIEVMMSSEVRKNLSEAKDLTSLCEIMIGGVTADQLEKARFVKRAVATGSGGDERVLEQVPGASGAIIFRVQGMPFSSPMLEKALNRLEETK
;
A
#
# COMPACT_ATOMS: atom_id res chain seq x y z
N MET A 1 -28.47 -38.69 30.39
CA MET A 1 -27.75 -37.72 29.54
C MET A 1 -26.47 -38.39 29.05
N ASN A 2 -26.20 -38.41 27.75
CA ASN A 2 -25.15 -39.25 27.17
C ASN A 2 -23.76 -38.60 27.42
N PRO A 3 -22.82 -39.24 28.15
CA PRO A 3 -21.58 -38.60 28.60
C PRO A 3 -20.69 -38.10 27.44
N LYS A 4 -20.78 -38.75 26.27
CA LYS A 4 -20.09 -38.34 25.04
C LYS A 4 -20.60 -37.00 24.49
N LEU A 5 -21.86 -36.67 24.73
CA LEU A 5 -22.46 -35.40 24.31
C LEU A 5 -21.98 -34.26 25.19
N LEU A 6 -21.89 -34.50 26.51
CA LEU A 6 -21.41 -33.54 27.50
C LEU A 6 -19.96 -33.09 27.23
N VAL A 7 -19.06 -34.05 26.97
CA VAL A 7 -17.65 -33.76 26.68
C VAL A 7 -17.50 -32.92 25.40
N LYS A 8 -18.26 -33.24 24.34
CA LYS A 8 -18.24 -32.45 23.10
C LYS A 8 -18.72 -31.02 23.31
N THR A 9 -19.79 -30.82 24.08
CA THR A 9 -20.30 -29.48 24.39
C THR A 9 -19.29 -28.66 25.19
N VAL A 10 -18.62 -29.28 26.17
CA VAL A 10 -17.60 -28.59 26.98
C VAL A 10 -16.39 -28.17 26.12
N ILE A 11 -15.91 -29.06 25.24
CA ILE A 11 -14.80 -28.73 24.32
C ILE A 11 -15.20 -27.59 23.38
N LEU A 12 -16.43 -27.62 22.86
CA LEU A 12 -16.92 -26.59 21.96
C LEU A 12 -17.04 -25.22 22.65
N VAL A 13 -17.50 -25.20 23.90
CA VAL A 13 -17.58 -23.97 24.72
C VAL A 13 -16.18 -23.43 25.05
N ILE A 14 -15.22 -24.31 25.38
CA ILE A 14 -13.82 -23.91 25.64
C ILE A 14 -13.18 -23.33 24.37
N ALA A 15 -13.37 -23.98 23.22
CA ALA A 15 -12.87 -23.49 21.94
C ALA A 15 -13.49 -22.12 21.58
N LEU A 16 -14.80 -21.97 21.81
CA LEU A 16 -15.49 -20.70 21.57
C LEU A 16 -14.98 -19.59 22.50
N ALA A 17 -14.77 -19.88 23.78
CA ALA A 17 -14.19 -18.94 24.73
C ALA A 17 -12.75 -18.54 24.36
N ALA A 18 -11.94 -19.49 23.88
CA ALA A 18 -10.59 -19.22 23.39
C ALA A 18 -10.59 -18.32 22.15
N VAL A 19 -11.51 -18.53 21.21
CA VAL A 19 -11.67 -17.68 20.03
C VAL A 19 -12.13 -16.27 20.41
N ILE A 20 -13.13 -16.15 21.30
CA ILE A 20 -13.62 -14.84 21.77
C ILE A 20 -12.51 -14.08 22.50
N TYR A 21 -11.73 -14.76 23.35
CA TYR A 21 -10.59 -14.16 24.04
C TYR A 21 -9.49 -13.74 23.07
N GLY A 22 -9.21 -14.56 22.06
CA GLY A 22 -8.29 -14.24 20.96
C GLY A 22 -8.72 -12.99 20.19
N ILE A 23 -9.98 -12.91 19.76
CA ILE A 23 -10.53 -11.75 19.04
C ILE A 23 -10.47 -10.48 19.91
N LYS A 24 -10.76 -10.60 21.20
CA LYS A 24 -10.70 -9.46 22.13
C LYS A 24 -9.26 -8.96 22.33
N ASN A 25 -8.27 -9.86 22.28
CA ASN A 25 -6.87 -9.49 22.36
C ASN A 25 -6.32 -8.89 21.04
N LEU A 26 -6.86 -9.31 19.89
CA LEU A 26 -6.56 -8.73 18.58
C LEU A 26 -7.11 -7.30 18.41
N ASN A 27 -8.22 -6.97 19.09
CA ASN A 27 -8.80 -5.63 19.11
C ASN A 27 -8.24 -4.72 20.21
N SER A 28 -7.15 -5.11 20.89
CA SER A 28 -6.54 -4.26 21.90
C SER A 28 -5.65 -3.18 21.25
N PRO A 29 -5.58 -1.97 21.83
CA PRO A 29 -4.72 -0.90 21.32
C PRO A 29 -3.23 -1.30 21.26
N GLU A 30 -2.79 -2.17 22.15
CA GLU A 30 -1.42 -2.71 22.17
C GLU A 30 -1.15 -3.63 20.98
N PHE A 31 -2.16 -4.36 20.48
CA PHE A 31 -2.02 -5.19 19.28
C PHE A 31 -1.91 -4.33 18.01
N ALA A 32 -2.69 -3.24 17.95
CA ALA A 32 -2.57 -2.26 16.87
C ALA A 32 -1.17 -1.63 16.84
N THR A 33 -0.60 -1.28 18.01
CA THR A 33 0.76 -0.73 18.11
C THR A 33 1.85 -1.76 17.78
N ASN A 34 1.72 -3.03 18.22
CA ASN A 34 2.72 -4.08 17.95
C ASN A 34 2.65 -4.67 16.53
N SER A 35 1.48 -4.60 15.88
CA SER A 35 1.34 -4.93 14.45
C SER A 35 1.93 -3.87 13.52
N GLN A 36 2.21 -2.67 14.06
CA GLN A 36 2.88 -1.58 13.36
C GLN A 36 4.40 -1.61 13.56
N ASP A 37 4.91 -2.49 14.44
CA ASP A 37 6.34 -2.64 14.67
C ASP A 37 6.94 -3.56 13.58
N PRO A 38 7.82 -3.06 12.70
CA PRO A 38 8.40 -3.84 11.60
C PRO A 38 9.30 -5.00 12.08
N ASN A 39 9.64 -5.07 13.36
CA ASN A 39 10.45 -6.16 13.94
C ASN A 39 9.64 -7.21 14.70
N SER A 40 8.30 -7.12 14.75
CA SER A 40 7.48 -8.09 15.48
C SER A 40 7.21 -9.36 14.66
N ALA A 41 7.22 -10.52 15.33
CA ALA A 41 6.92 -11.82 14.71
C ALA A 41 5.49 -11.90 14.13
N ILE A 42 4.59 -11.01 14.55
CA ILE A 42 3.22 -10.90 14.07
C ILE A 42 3.17 -10.13 12.75
N SER A 43 4.03 -9.13 12.55
CA SER A 43 4.24 -8.44 11.27
C SER A 43 4.81 -9.38 10.20
N ALA A 44 5.60 -10.38 10.60
CA ALA A 44 6.08 -11.44 9.73
C ALA A 44 4.99 -12.49 9.36
N LEU A 45 3.97 -12.66 10.22
CA LEU A 45 2.86 -13.62 10.04
C LEU A 45 1.65 -13.02 9.32
N LEU A 46 1.39 -11.72 9.48
CA LEU A 46 0.30 -10.98 8.83
C LEU A 46 0.68 -10.39 7.46
N GLY A 47 1.91 -10.63 7.01
CA GLY A 47 2.39 -10.12 5.74
C GLY A 47 2.70 -8.63 5.84
N ALA A 48 3.98 -8.31 6.03
CA ALA A 48 4.61 -7.24 5.28
C ALA A 48 4.46 -7.56 3.79
N ASP A 49 3.24 -7.41 3.27
CA ASP A 49 2.78 -7.92 1.98
C ASP A 49 3.26 -6.96 0.89
N VAL A 50 4.58 -6.87 0.75
CA VAL A 50 5.21 -6.06 -0.28
C VAL A 50 4.95 -6.76 -1.60
N ARG A 51 3.94 -6.30 -2.33
CA ARG A 51 3.56 -6.89 -3.62
C ARG A 51 4.17 -6.07 -4.75
N PRO A 52 4.73 -6.72 -5.79
CA PRO A 52 5.07 -6.02 -7.01
C PRO A 52 3.78 -5.58 -7.71
N LEU A 53 3.68 -4.30 -8.03
CA LEU A 53 2.60 -3.70 -8.82
C LEU A 53 3.22 -2.99 -10.00
N ASN A 54 2.68 -3.22 -11.19
CA ASN A 54 2.92 -2.36 -12.33
C ASN A 54 1.75 -1.38 -12.48
N TRP A 55 1.99 -0.11 -12.17
CA TRP A 55 0.95 0.91 -12.21
C TRP A 55 0.80 1.54 -13.60
N CYS A 56 1.78 1.40 -14.49
CA CYS A 56 1.74 1.91 -15.85
C CYS A 56 0.79 1.09 -16.75
N PRO A 57 0.44 1.63 -17.93
CA PRO A 57 -0.17 0.85 -19.00
C PRO A 57 0.79 -0.24 -19.50
N ALA A 58 0.26 -1.34 -20.06
CA ALA A 58 1.06 -2.47 -20.52
C ALA A 58 2.10 -2.11 -21.61
N GLN A 59 1.82 -1.09 -22.41
CA GLN A 59 2.71 -0.58 -23.45
C GLN A 59 2.99 0.91 -23.23
N VAL A 60 3.60 1.26 -22.10
CA VAL A 60 3.97 2.63 -21.78
C VAL A 60 4.97 3.19 -22.81
N GLN A 61 4.67 4.36 -23.36
CA GLN A 61 5.55 5.08 -24.29
C GLN A 61 6.20 6.29 -23.63
N LYS A 62 5.50 6.89 -22.67
CA LYS A 62 5.91 8.14 -22.05
C LYS A 62 5.41 8.22 -20.61
N ILE A 63 6.25 8.75 -19.73
CA ILE A 63 5.86 9.16 -18.38
C ILE A 63 6.16 10.66 -18.23
N GLU A 64 5.12 11.42 -17.88
CA GLU A 64 5.21 12.83 -17.52
C GLU A 64 5.23 12.94 -15.99
N VAL A 65 6.34 13.45 -15.44
CA VAL A 65 6.44 13.73 -14.01
C VAL A 65 6.01 15.18 -13.77
N MET A 66 5.02 15.34 -12.90
CA MET A 66 4.39 16.62 -12.58
C MET A 66 4.96 17.20 -11.28
N MET A 67 5.17 18.51 -11.26
CA MET A 67 5.43 19.29 -10.05
C MET A 67 4.54 20.53 -10.06
N SER A 68 3.74 20.72 -9.02
CA SER A 68 2.84 21.88 -8.90
C SER A 68 1.90 22.09 -10.10
N SER A 69 1.45 21.01 -10.73
CA SER A 69 0.59 20.99 -11.93
C SER A 69 1.29 21.31 -13.26
N GLU A 70 2.62 21.46 -13.27
CA GLU A 70 3.41 21.61 -14.49
C GLU A 70 4.20 20.32 -14.80
N VAL A 71 4.37 20.01 -16.09
CA VAL A 71 5.21 18.89 -16.53
C VAL A 71 6.67 19.29 -16.32
N ARG A 72 7.33 18.64 -15.37
CA ARG A 72 8.73 18.93 -15.04
C ARG A 72 9.69 18.06 -15.84
N LYS A 73 9.34 16.81 -16.09
CA LYS A 73 10.19 15.85 -16.79
C LYS A 73 9.37 14.93 -17.67
N ASN A 74 9.86 14.71 -18.89
CA ASN A 74 9.32 13.76 -19.84
C ASN A 74 10.32 12.60 -19.96
N LEU A 75 9.86 11.40 -19.64
CA LEU A 75 10.64 10.18 -19.76
C LEU A 75 10.06 9.33 -20.88
N SER A 76 10.87 9.01 -21.87
CA SER A 76 10.50 8.13 -23.00
C SER A 76 11.51 7.01 -23.23
N GLU A 77 12.62 7.00 -22.49
CA GLU A 77 13.62 5.94 -22.57
C GLU A 77 13.15 4.69 -21.82
N ALA A 78 13.25 3.53 -22.47
CA ALA A 78 12.76 2.26 -21.94
C ALA A 78 13.28 1.92 -20.53
N LYS A 79 14.54 2.31 -20.23
CA LYS A 79 15.17 2.11 -18.92
C LYS A 79 14.47 2.90 -17.81
N ASP A 80 14.18 4.17 -18.06
CA ASP A 80 13.53 5.05 -17.10
C ASP A 80 12.06 4.69 -16.90
N LEU A 81 11.40 4.30 -17.99
CA LEU A 81 10.01 3.82 -17.98
C LEU A 81 9.87 2.57 -17.09
N THR A 82 10.69 1.55 -17.32
CA THR A 82 10.61 0.29 -16.58
C THR A 82 10.85 0.49 -15.08
N SER A 83 11.86 1.31 -14.73
CA SER A 83 12.24 1.56 -13.34
C SER A 83 11.15 2.30 -12.54
N LEU A 84 10.30 3.09 -13.18
CA LEU A 84 9.21 3.81 -12.51
C LEU A 84 7.91 3.02 -12.49
N CYS A 85 7.68 2.15 -13.47
CA CYS A 85 6.43 1.41 -13.61
C CYS A 85 6.31 0.24 -12.62
N GLU A 86 7.38 -0.51 -12.41
CA GLU A 86 7.42 -1.63 -11.47
C GLU A 86 7.77 -1.14 -10.06
N ILE A 87 6.78 -1.17 -9.17
CA ILE A 87 6.92 -0.67 -7.82
C ILE A 87 6.56 -1.74 -6.80
N MET A 88 7.18 -1.64 -5.65
CA MET A 88 6.83 -2.41 -4.48
C MET A 88 5.84 -1.60 -3.65
N ILE A 89 4.64 -2.14 -3.44
CA ILE A 89 3.58 -1.49 -2.66
C ILE A 89 3.57 -2.02 -1.24
N GLY A 90 3.43 -1.13 -0.26
CA GLY A 90 3.17 -1.43 1.13
C GLY A 90 1.75 -1.06 1.55
N GLY A 91 1.36 -1.50 2.75
CA GLY A 91 0.06 -1.17 3.35
C GLY A 91 -0.13 0.33 3.60
N VAL A 92 -1.40 0.75 3.66
CA VAL A 92 -1.85 2.11 4.02
C VAL A 92 -2.95 1.96 5.06
N THR A 93 -2.92 2.78 6.11
CA THR A 93 -3.91 2.73 7.18
C THR A 93 -5.10 3.66 6.86
N ALA A 94 -6.31 3.25 7.23
CA ALA A 94 -7.56 3.92 6.82
C ALA A 94 -7.67 5.38 7.33
N ASP A 95 -7.07 5.67 8.48
CA ASP A 95 -6.95 7.00 9.08
C ASP A 95 -6.24 8.01 8.18
N GLN A 96 -5.40 7.54 7.25
CA GLN A 96 -4.66 8.42 6.34
C GLN A 96 -5.45 8.82 5.08
N LEU A 97 -6.59 8.17 4.81
CA LEU A 97 -7.33 8.32 3.55
C LEU A 97 -8.52 9.28 3.63
N GLU A 98 -9.16 9.39 4.80
CA GLU A 98 -10.46 10.09 4.94
C GLU A 98 -10.42 11.61 4.68
N LYS A 99 -9.23 12.24 4.66
CA LYS A 99 -9.07 13.70 4.45
C LYS A 99 -8.06 14.07 3.36
N ALA A 100 -7.58 13.09 2.60
CA ALA A 100 -6.48 13.27 1.66
C ALA A 100 -6.95 13.93 0.35
N ARG A 101 -6.39 15.11 0.03
CA ARG A 101 -6.46 15.69 -1.32
C ARG A 101 -5.27 15.20 -2.13
N PHE A 102 -5.50 14.13 -2.88
CA PHE A 102 -4.51 13.59 -3.81
C PHE A 102 -4.24 14.59 -4.94
N VAL A 103 -2.96 14.84 -5.21
CA VAL A 103 -2.50 15.70 -6.30
C VAL A 103 -1.79 14.86 -7.36
N LYS A 104 -1.94 15.25 -8.63
CA LYS A 104 -1.32 14.54 -9.76
C LYS A 104 0.20 14.60 -9.64
N ARG A 105 0.85 13.43 -9.65
CA ARG A 105 2.31 13.30 -9.53
C ARG A 105 2.97 12.81 -10.80
N ALA A 106 2.39 11.82 -11.47
CA ALA A 106 2.87 11.36 -12.76
C ALA A 106 1.72 10.87 -13.64
N VAL A 107 1.93 10.94 -14.95
CA VAL A 107 1.01 10.40 -15.96
C VAL A 107 1.79 9.47 -16.86
N ALA A 108 1.38 8.21 -16.93
CA ALA A 108 1.93 7.23 -17.85
C ALA A 108 0.98 7.05 -19.03
N THR A 109 1.45 7.33 -20.24
CA THR A 109 0.68 7.22 -21.49
C THR A 109 1.16 6.01 -22.29
N GLY A 110 0.22 5.16 -22.68
CA GLY A 110 0.45 3.98 -23.48
C GLY A 110 0.27 4.19 -24.99
N SER A 111 0.68 3.19 -25.78
CA SER A 111 0.62 3.19 -27.25
C SER A 111 -0.78 3.33 -27.86
N GLY A 112 -1.83 3.02 -27.10
CA GLY A 112 -3.23 3.16 -27.51
C GLY A 112 -3.92 4.44 -27.01
N GLY A 113 -3.18 5.37 -26.38
CA GLY A 113 -3.76 6.53 -25.69
C GLY A 113 -4.29 6.21 -24.28
N ASP A 114 -4.07 4.99 -23.78
CA ASP A 114 -4.39 4.62 -22.41
C ASP A 114 -3.52 5.41 -21.43
N GLU A 115 -4.16 6.12 -20.51
CA GLU A 115 -3.48 6.89 -19.47
C GLU A 115 -3.69 6.29 -18.08
N ARG A 116 -2.60 6.15 -17.33
CA ARG A 116 -2.62 5.85 -15.89
C ARG A 116 -2.08 7.06 -15.15
N VAL A 117 -2.86 7.56 -14.19
CA VAL A 117 -2.45 8.69 -13.37
C VAL A 117 -2.00 8.18 -12.01
N LEU A 118 -0.77 8.55 -11.65
CA LEU A 118 -0.23 8.43 -10.31
C LEU A 118 -0.49 9.74 -9.57
N GLU A 119 -1.20 9.65 -8.46
CA GLU A 119 -1.46 10.75 -7.56
C GLU A 119 -0.75 10.55 -6.24
N GLN A 120 -0.49 11.62 -5.50
CA GLN A 120 0.17 11.56 -4.20
C GLN A 120 -0.49 12.49 -3.17
N VAL A 121 -0.26 12.19 -1.90
CA VAL A 121 -0.61 13.05 -0.76
C VAL A 121 0.41 12.82 0.36
N PRO A 122 0.78 13.85 1.13
CA PRO A 122 1.54 13.65 2.36
C PRO A 122 0.69 12.88 3.39
N GLY A 123 1.22 11.78 3.89
CA GLY A 123 0.62 11.01 4.99
C GLY A 123 0.91 11.64 6.35
N ALA A 124 0.14 11.24 7.37
CA ALA A 124 0.22 11.78 8.73
C ALA A 124 1.57 11.53 9.42
N SER A 125 2.29 10.47 9.04
CA SER A 125 3.61 10.10 9.54
C SER A 125 4.77 10.70 8.74
N GLY A 126 4.48 11.58 7.78
CA GLY A 126 5.47 12.15 6.85
C GLY A 126 5.79 11.26 5.65
N ALA A 127 5.30 10.01 5.61
CA ALA A 127 5.41 9.14 4.44
C ALA A 127 4.45 9.58 3.33
N ILE A 128 4.89 9.53 2.07
CA ILE A 128 4.03 9.84 0.92
C ILE A 128 3.12 8.65 0.61
N ILE A 129 1.83 8.92 0.49
CA ILE A 129 0.82 7.96 0.03
C ILE A 129 0.54 8.23 -1.42
N PHE A 130 0.63 7.18 -2.22
CA PHE A 130 0.32 7.21 -3.64
C PHE A 130 -1.06 6.61 -3.89
N ARG A 131 -1.66 6.98 -5.03
CA ARG A 131 -2.90 6.40 -5.50
C ARG A 131 -2.87 6.24 -7.01
N VAL A 132 -3.32 5.09 -7.49
CA VAL A 132 -3.53 4.81 -8.93
C VAL A 132 -4.89 4.17 -9.09
N GLN A 133 -5.73 4.73 -9.98
CA GLN A 133 -7.09 4.23 -10.24
C GLN A 133 -7.93 4.03 -8.95
N GLY A 134 -7.76 4.91 -7.97
CA GLY A 134 -8.49 4.84 -6.70
C GLY A 134 -7.88 3.90 -5.66
N MET A 135 -6.86 3.10 -6.00
CA MET A 135 -6.18 2.20 -5.05
C MET A 135 -5.01 2.93 -4.36
N PRO A 136 -5.07 3.15 -3.04
CA PRO A 136 -3.97 3.78 -2.31
C PRO A 136 -2.89 2.77 -1.94
N PHE A 137 -1.64 3.21 -1.93
CA PHE A 137 -0.49 2.42 -1.51
C PHE A 137 0.65 3.30 -1.01
N SER A 138 1.56 2.73 -0.22
CA SER A 138 2.84 3.35 0.10
C SER A 138 3.95 2.73 -0.75
N SER A 139 4.94 3.51 -1.19
CA SER A 139 6.10 2.96 -1.90
C SER A 139 7.34 3.84 -1.69
N PRO A 140 8.22 3.47 -0.75
CA PRO A 140 9.47 4.20 -0.50
C PRO A 140 10.40 4.25 -1.72
N MET A 141 10.35 3.24 -2.58
CA MET A 141 11.16 3.17 -3.79
C MET A 141 10.69 4.19 -4.82
N LEU A 142 9.38 4.28 -5.04
CA LEU A 142 8.77 5.26 -5.94
C LEU A 142 9.02 6.69 -5.46
N GLU A 143 8.86 6.94 -4.16
CA GLU A 143 9.15 8.24 -3.56
C GLU A 143 10.61 8.66 -3.82
N LYS A 144 11.57 7.77 -3.53
CA LYS A 144 12.99 8.04 -3.81
C LYS A 144 13.28 8.26 -5.30
N ALA A 145 12.67 7.47 -6.18
CA ALA A 145 12.86 7.61 -7.62
C ALA A 145 12.35 8.97 -8.14
N LEU A 146 11.16 9.37 -7.71
CA LEU A 146 10.57 10.66 -8.07
C LEU A 146 11.40 11.84 -7.52
N ASN A 147 11.85 11.77 -6.27
CA ASN A 147 12.66 12.84 -5.68
C ASN A 147 14.01 13.00 -6.39
N ARG A 148 14.66 11.90 -6.81
CA ARG A 148 15.91 11.98 -7.61
C ARG A 148 15.70 12.67 -8.96
N LEU A 149 14.57 12.41 -9.60
CA LEU A 149 14.23 13.03 -10.89
C LEU A 149 13.97 14.54 -10.75
N GLU A 150 13.59 14.99 -9.55
CA GLU A 150 13.44 16.41 -9.21
C GLU A 150 14.76 17.10 -8.88
N GLU A 151 15.74 16.38 -8.35
CA GLU A 151 17.06 16.93 -8.04
C GLU A 151 17.95 17.06 -9.29
N THR A 152 17.65 16.29 -10.34
CA THR A 152 18.38 16.35 -11.61
C THR A 152 17.91 17.57 -12.41
N LYS A 153 18.60 18.71 -12.26
CA LYS A 153 18.42 19.94 -13.06
C LYS A 153 18.91 19.76 -14.50
#